data_AF-A0A3C0BH34-F1
#
_entry.id   AF-A0A3C0BH34-F1
#
_cell.length_a   1.000
_cell.length_b   1.000
_cell.length_c   1.000
_cell.angle_alpha   90.00
_cell.angle_beta   90.00
_cell.angle_gamma   90.00
#
_symmetry.space_group_name_H-M   'P 1'
#
loop_
_entity.id
_entity.type
_entity.pdbx_description
1 polymer ?
#
loop_
_entity_poly.entity_id
_entity_poly.type
_entity_poly.pdbx_seq_one_letter_code
_entity_poly.pdbx_strand_id
1 'polypeptide(L)'
;MPSPKHNTPHNIFPFEGERISIKGAREHNLRNIDIDLPRNKLVVLSGLSGSGKSSLAFDTLFAEGQRRYMESLSSYARQFLGTMDKPDVDLIEGLSPAISIEQKSTNKNPRSTVGTITEIYDYYRLLFARVGKAHCPNCGREISEQSVDQIIDTIMSWPAGTKIQILAPVIRGKKGEHQKIIDDAKKSGFVRARIDGVMTDLEDSIKLDKQKKHTIEIVVD
;
A
#
# COMPACT_ATOMS: atom_id res chain seq x y z
N MET A 1 -14.19 -29.46 38.41
CA MET A 1 -13.65 -28.76 37.23
C MET A 1 -13.47 -27.29 37.60
N PRO A 2 -12.25 -26.73 37.57
CA PRO A 2 -12.05 -25.32 37.87
C PRO A 2 -12.45 -24.46 36.66
N SER A 3 -13.11 -23.35 36.93
CA SER A 3 -13.56 -22.36 35.94
C SER A 3 -12.38 -21.72 35.18
N PRO A 4 -12.56 -21.31 33.92
CA PRO A 4 -11.50 -20.69 33.14
C PRO A 4 -11.26 -19.27 33.68
N LYS A 5 -10.03 -19.04 34.18
CA LYS A 5 -9.57 -17.70 34.56
C LYS A 5 -9.54 -16.82 33.31
N HIS A 6 -10.31 -15.73 33.32
CA HIS A 6 -10.22 -14.68 32.31
C HIS A 6 -8.82 -14.08 32.33
N ASN A 7 -8.09 -14.27 31.23
CA ASN A 7 -6.77 -13.70 31.03
C ASN A 7 -6.97 -12.24 30.56
N THR A 8 -6.79 -11.27 31.47
CA THR A 8 -6.75 -9.85 31.10
C THR A 8 -5.57 -9.58 30.18
N PRO A 9 -5.72 -8.86 29.06
CA PRO A 9 -4.62 -8.59 28.15
C PRO A 9 -3.55 -7.76 28.87
N HIS A 10 -2.31 -8.28 28.87
CA HIS A 10 -1.14 -7.55 29.34
C HIS A 10 -0.96 -6.28 28.50
N ASN A 11 -0.82 -5.15 29.19
CA ASN A 11 -0.70 -3.82 28.59
C ASN A 11 0.62 -3.72 27.79
N ILE A 12 0.53 -3.56 26.47
CA ILE A 12 1.69 -3.50 25.55
C ILE A 12 2.30 -2.08 25.49
N PHE A 13 1.72 -1.09 26.18
CA PHE A 13 2.18 0.30 26.15
C PHE A 13 2.58 0.83 27.54
N PRO A 14 3.85 1.22 27.77
CA PRO A 14 4.40 1.57 29.07
C PRO A 14 4.15 3.05 29.41
N PHE A 15 2.88 3.45 29.46
CA PHE A 15 2.54 4.78 29.95
C PHE A 15 1.82 4.61 31.28
N GLU A 16 2.55 4.75 32.36
CA GLU A 16 2.05 4.76 33.74
C GLU A 16 1.39 6.11 34.02
N GLY A 17 0.11 6.22 33.68
CA GLY A 17 -0.69 7.38 33.99
C GLY A 17 -2.16 7.06 33.78
N GLU A 18 -2.97 7.24 34.83
CA GLU A 18 -4.43 7.05 34.78
C GLU A 18 -5.15 8.17 34.01
N ARG A 19 -4.43 9.26 33.68
CA ARG A 19 -4.98 10.47 33.06
C ARG A 19 -4.05 11.05 32.00
N ILE A 20 -4.66 11.78 31.07
CA ILE A 20 -4.01 12.68 30.13
C ILE A 20 -4.16 14.08 30.73
N SER A 21 -3.06 14.70 31.15
CA SER A 21 -3.05 16.05 31.74
C SER A 21 -2.64 17.05 30.68
N ILE A 22 -3.44 18.11 30.52
CA ILE A 22 -3.24 19.20 29.57
C ILE A 22 -3.12 20.48 30.39
N LYS A 23 -2.03 21.23 30.21
CA LYS A 23 -1.76 22.48 30.92
C LYS A 23 -1.53 23.62 29.95
N GLY A 24 -2.25 24.72 30.19
CA GLY A 24 -2.14 25.95 29.43
C GLY A 24 -2.42 25.81 27.94
N ALA A 25 -3.46 25.08 27.54
CA ALA A 25 -3.81 24.99 26.12
C ALA A 25 -4.43 26.32 25.62
N ARG A 26 -3.86 26.85 24.54
CA ARG A 26 -4.16 28.17 23.95
C ARG A 26 -4.39 28.13 22.45
N GLU A 27 -4.40 26.94 21.85
CA GLU A 27 -4.64 26.77 20.42
C GLU A 27 -5.96 27.42 19.97
N HIS A 28 -5.89 28.22 18.90
CA HIS A 28 -7.01 29.03 18.38
C HIS A 28 -7.70 29.92 19.43
N ASN A 29 -8.86 29.49 19.93
CA ASN A 29 -9.70 30.27 20.85
C ASN A 29 -9.73 29.70 22.27
N LEU A 30 -8.87 28.72 22.57
CA LEU A 30 -8.68 28.21 23.92
C LEU A 30 -8.05 29.29 24.80
N ARG A 31 -8.57 29.46 26.02
CA ARG A 31 -8.19 30.54 26.93
C ARG A 31 -7.29 30.04 28.05
N ASN A 32 -6.13 29.50 27.69
CA ASN A 32 -5.13 28.97 28.63
C ASN A 32 -5.75 27.96 29.61
N ILE A 33 -6.36 26.91 29.06
CA ILE A 33 -7.14 25.96 29.84
C ILE A 33 -6.27 24.81 30.37
N ASP A 34 -6.61 24.35 31.58
CA ASP A 34 -6.05 23.17 32.23
C ASP A 34 -7.13 22.09 32.34
N ILE A 35 -6.86 20.89 31.82
CA ILE A 35 -7.83 19.78 31.81
C ILE A 35 -7.11 18.45 32.06
N ASP A 36 -7.67 17.65 32.97
CA ASP A 36 -7.32 16.25 33.14
C ASP A 36 -8.40 15.36 32.52
N LEU A 37 -8.01 14.49 31.58
CA LEU A 37 -8.90 13.52 30.95
C LEU A 37 -8.58 12.10 31.44
N PRO A 38 -9.58 11.27 31.79
CA PRO A 38 -9.33 9.90 32.19
C PRO A 38 -8.86 9.07 30.99
N ARG A 39 -7.77 8.32 31.16
CA ARG A 39 -7.23 7.46 30.11
C ARG A 39 -8.00 6.15 30.01
N ASN A 40 -8.01 5.52 28.84
CA ASN A 40 -8.74 4.26 28.57
C ASN A 40 -10.25 4.36 28.80
N LYS A 41 -10.82 5.55 28.63
CA LYS A 41 -12.26 5.82 28.72
C LYS A 41 -12.73 6.46 27.42
N LEU A 42 -14.01 6.28 27.13
CA LEU A 42 -14.69 7.08 26.11
C LEU A 42 -14.94 8.47 26.69
N VAL A 43 -14.16 9.45 26.24
CA VAL A 43 -14.32 10.86 26.61
C VAL A 43 -15.10 11.57 25.50
N VAL A 44 -16.18 12.24 25.87
CA VAL A 44 -17.01 13.03 24.94
C VAL A 44 -16.84 14.50 25.26
N LEU A 45 -16.33 15.27 24.29
CA LEU A 45 -16.28 16.73 24.36
C LEU A 45 -17.59 17.32 23.80
N SER A 46 -18.32 18.05 24.63
CA SER A 46 -19.59 18.68 24.27
C SER A 46 -19.58 20.18 24.54
N GLY A 47 -20.48 20.92 23.88
CA GLY A 47 -20.54 22.39 23.98
C GLY A 47 -21.00 23.05 22.67
N LEU A 48 -21.35 24.33 22.74
CA LEU A 48 -21.84 25.14 21.61
C LEU A 48 -20.86 25.16 20.42
N SER A 49 -21.36 25.38 19.20
CA SER A 49 -20.48 25.59 18.05
C SER A 49 -19.48 26.71 18.32
N GLY A 50 -18.22 26.52 17.94
CA GLY A 50 -17.14 27.48 18.22
C GLY A 50 -16.62 27.49 19.67
N SER A 51 -17.07 26.60 20.57
CA SER A 51 -16.59 26.58 21.97
C SER A 51 -15.15 26.07 22.18
N GLY A 52 -14.39 25.81 21.12
CA GLY A 52 -13.01 25.29 21.20
C GLY A 52 -12.87 23.76 21.31
N LYS A 53 -13.96 22.99 21.12
CA LYS A 53 -13.90 21.50 21.15
C LYS A 53 -12.91 20.93 20.12
N SER A 54 -13.02 21.40 18.88
CA SER A 54 -12.15 20.96 17.79
C SER A 54 -10.71 21.41 18.02
N SER A 55 -10.52 22.63 18.55
CA SER A 55 -9.20 23.15 18.91
C SER A 55 -8.52 22.32 19.98
N LEU A 56 -9.26 21.86 20.99
CA LEU A 56 -8.73 20.95 22.00
C LEU A 56 -8.47 19.53 21.44
N ALA A 57 -9.42 18.97 20.69
CA ALA A 57 -9.35 17.58 20.22
C ALA A 57 -8.35 17.37 19.07
N PHE A 58 -8.49 18.16 18.00
CA PHE A 58 -7.76 17.99 16.76
C PHE A 58 -6.49 18.84 16.76
N ASP A 59 -6.63 20.13 17.02
CA ASP A 59 -5.53 21.08 16.84
C ASP A 59 -4.52 21.02 18.02
N THR A 60 -4.94 20.53 19.19
CA THR A 60 -4.05 20.34 20.37
C THR A 60 -3.69 18.88 20.60
N LEU A 61 -4.66 18.04 21.01
CA LEU A 61 -4.38 16.66 21.44
C LEU A 61 -3.91 15.75 20.30
N PHE A 62 -4.64 15.73 19.17
CA PHE A 62 -4.26 14.92 18.02
C PHE A 62 -2.94 15.41 17.39
N ALA A 63 -2.79 16.72 17.18
CA ALA A 63 -1.57 17.31 16.66
C ALA A 63 -0.34 16.93 17.51
N GLU A 64 -0.41 17.09 18.84
CA GLU A 64 0.68 16.73 19.74
C GLU A 64 0.94 15.21 19.75
N GLY A 65 -0.12 14.39 19.73
CA GLY A 65 -0.01 12.93 19.72
C GLY A 65 0.65 12.41 18.45
N GLN A 66 0.31 13.00 17.30
CA GLN A 66 0.93 12.70 16.01
C GLN A 66 2.38 13.18 15.98
N ARG A 67 2.67 14.41 16.42
CA ARG A 67 4.02 14.98 16.48
C ARG A 67 4.97 14.09 17.30
N ARG A 68 4.59 13.74 18.54
CA ARG A 68 5.41 12.87 19.41
C ARG A 68 5.66 11.49 18.81
N TYR A 69 4.65 10.90 18.18
CA TYR A 69 4.82 9.60 17.52
C TYR A 69 5.80 9.68 16.35
N MET A 70 5.67 10.72 15.51
CA MET A 70 6.59 10.92 14.39
C MET A 70 8.01 11.26 14.84
N GLU A 71 8.18 11.99 15.93
CA GLU A 71 9.49 12.25 16.54
C GLU A 71 10.16 10.96 17.01
N SER A 72 9.42 9.90 17.33
CA SER A 72 10.00 8.59 17.66
C SER A 72 10.49 7.79 16.44
N LEU A 73 10.17 8.23 15.21
CA LEU A 73 10.60 7.56 13.98
C LEU A 73 12.06 7.88 13.61
N SER A 74 12.57 7.16 12.61
CA SER A 74 13.96 7.28 12.13
C SER A 74 14.36 8.73 11.81
N SER A 75 15.65 9.06 12.00
CA SER A 75 16.21 10.38 11.67
C SER A 75 15.93 10.81 10.23
N TYR A 76 15.89 9.86 9.29
CA TYR A 76 15.51 10.09 7.89
C TYR A 76 14.03 10.46 7.75
N ALA A 77 13.13 9.76 8.42
CA ALA A 77 11.69 10.08 8.38
C ALA A 77 11.40 11.51 8.87
N ARG A 78 12.16 12.00 9.85
CA ARG A 78 12.06 13.39 10.34
C ARG A 78 12.47 14.44 9.30
N GLN A 79 13.29 14.10 8.31
CA GLN A 79 13.68 15.03 7.24
C GLN A 79 12.59 15.23 6.18
N PHE A 80 11.69 14.26 6.00
CA PHE A 80 10.61 14.32 5.01
C PHE A 80 9.27 14.79 5.57
N LEU A 81 9.14 14.77 6.89
CA LEU A 81 7.99 15.30 7.59
C LEU A 81 8.28 16.77 7.87
N GLY A 82 7.57 17.66 7.19
CA GLY A 82 7.66 19.09 7.43
C GLY A 82 7.52 19.40 8.93
N THR A 83 8.11 20.50 9.39
CA THR A 83 7.94 20.99 10.75
C THR A 83 6.44 21.06 11.03
N MET A 84 5.89 20.10 11.78
CA MET A 84 4.54 20.24 12.27
C MET A 84 4.58 21.37 13.30
N ASP A 85 3.72 22.36 13.10
CA ASP A 85 3.59 23.43 14.06
C ASP A 85 3.26 22.80 15.42
N LYS A 86 4.09 23.13 16.41
CA LYS A 86 3.86 22.68 17.77
C LYS A 86 2.62 23.42 18.26
N PRO A 87 1.57 22.72 18.75
CA PRO A 87 0.40 23.40 19.27
C PRO A 87 0.76 24.30 20.45
N ASP A 88 0.04 25.41 20.60
CA ASP A 88 0.24 26.33 21.72
C ASP A 88 -0.33 25.75 23.01
N VAL A 89 0.52 25.01 23.71
CA VAL A 89 0.24 24.36 24.99
C VAL A 89 1.52 24.29 25.83
N ASP A 90 1.40 24.48 27.15
CA ASP A 90 2.58 24.44 28.04
C ASP A 90 3.08 23.02 28.22
N LEU A 91 2.18 22.10 28.58
CA LEU A 91 2.52 20.71 28.86
C LEU A 91 1.34 19.79 28.55
N ILE A 92 1.66 18.64 27.94
CA ILE A 92 0.74 17.51 27.86
C ILE A 92 1.45 16.25 28.37
N GLU A 93 0.88 15.57 29.35
CA GLU A 93 1.41 14.33 29.94
C GLU A 93 0.43 13.18 29.73
N GLY A 94 0.95 11.95 29.65
CA GLY A 94 0.14 10.74 29.49
C GLY A 94 -0.49 10.53 28.10
N LEU A 95 -0.13 11.37 27.11
CA LEU A 95 -0.65 11.30 25.74
C LEU A 95 -0.08 10.09 24.98
N SER A 96 -0.96 9.28 24.40
CA SER A 96 -0.60 8.16 23.51
C SER A 96 -0.53 8.62 22.05
N PRO A 97 0.10 7.85 21.14
CA PRO A 97 -0.02 8.10 19.71
C PRO A 97 -1.48 8.26 19.31
N ALA A 98 -1.80 9.34 18.59
CA ALA A 98 -3.17 9.72 18.28
C ALA A 98 -3.51 9.45 16.82
N ILE A 99 -4.75 9.04 16.56
CA ILE A 99 -5.33 8.85 15.23
C ILE A 99 -6.58 9.70 15.15
N SER A 100 -6.65 10.57 14.13
CA SER A 100 -7.86 11.33 13.84
C SER A 100 -8.76 10.55 12.90
N ILE A 101 -10.05 10.47 13.24
CA ILE A 101 -11.10 9.93 12.38
C ILE A 101 -12.08 11.07 12.15
N GLU A 102 -11.93 11.75 11.01
CA GLU A 102 -12.73 12.89 10.60
C GLU A 102 -13.54 12.58 9.35
N GLN A 103 -14.67 13.26 9.20
CA GLN A 103 -15.40 13.32 7.92
C GLN A 103 -14.74 14.31 6.94
N LYS A 104 -13.43 14.17 6.71
CA LYS A 104 -12.75 14.92 5.62
C LYS A 104 -13.14 14.31 4.28
N SER A 105 -13.38 15.15 3.27
CA SER A 105 -13.73 14.69 1.93
C SER A 105 -12.63 13.76 1.40
N THR A 106 -12.95 12.48 1.23
CA THR A 106 -12.01 11.50 0.68
C THR A 106 -11.65 11.91 -0.75
N ASN A 107 -10.37 11.88 -1.09
CA ASN A 107 -9.90 12.09 -2.46
C ASN A 107 -10.70 11.22 -3.45
N LYS A 108 -11.37 11.85 -4.41
CA LYS A 108 -12.18 11.16 -5.42
C LYS A 108 -11.29 10.60 -6.51
N ASN A 109 -10.56 9.52 -6.21
CA ASN A 109 -9.89 8.75 -7.25
C ASN A 109 -10.93 7.81 -7.89
N PRO A 110 -11.18 7.89 -9.21
CA PRO A 110 -12.18 7.04 -9.87
C PRO A 110 -11.85 5.55 -9.83
N ARG A 111 -10.61 5.17 -9.47
CA ARG A 111 -10.20 3.77 -9.28
C ARG A 111 -10.35 3.28 -7.84
N SER A 112 -10.72 4.15 -6.90
CA SER A 112 -10.94 3.78 -5.50
C SER A 112 -12.39 3.37 -5.28
N THR A 113 -12.57 2.21 -4.67
CA THR A 113 -13.86 1.66 -4.25
C THR A 113 -13.82 1.35 -2.76
N VAL A 114 -14.98 1.04 -2.17
CA VAL A 114 -15.07 0.57 -0.78
C VAL A 114 -14.15 -0.65 -0.56
N GLY A 115 -14.10 -1.58 -1.53
CA GLY A 115 -13.26 -2.77 -1.44
C GLY A 115 -11.77 -2.46 -1.44
N THR A 116 -11.32 -1.42 -2.16
CA THR A 116 -9.91 -1.01 -2.14
C THR A 116 -9.53 -0.22 -0.89
N ILE A 117 -10.46 0.58 -0.34
CA ILE A 117 -10.21 1.39 0.87
C ILE A 117 -10.15 0.50 2.12
N THR A 118 -10.97 -0.54 2.15
CA THR A 118 -11.03 -1.52 3.26
C THR A 118 -10.06 -2.68 3.09
N GLU A 119 -9.27 -2.69 2.00
CA GLU A 119 -8.37 -3.79 1.60
C GLU A 119 -9.06 -5.15 1.35
N ILE A 120 -10.38 -5.24 1.50
CA ILE A 120 -11.18 -6.45 1.22
C ILE A 120 -10.93 -6.94 -0.21
N TYR A 121 -10.78 -6.03 -1.17
CA TYR A 121 -10.53 -6.39 -2.56
C TYR A 121 -9.19 -7.10 -2.74
N ASP A 122 -8.18 -6.79 -1.93
CA ASP A 122 -6.88 -7.47 -2.00
C ASP A 122 -6.97 -8.90 -1.47
N TYR A 123 -7.70 -9.12 -0.37
CA TYR A 123 -8.04 -10.47 0.08
C TYR A 123 -8.89 -11.24 -0.94
N TYR A 124 -9.85 -10.57 -1.56
CA TYR A 124 -10.68 -11.15 -2.61
C TYR A 124 -9.86 -11.61 -3.81
N ARG A 125 -8.88 -10.80 -4.25
CA ARG A 125 -7.94 -11.18 -5.32
C ARG A 125 -7.09 -12.38 -4.93
N LEU A 126 -6.58 -12.42 -3.69
CA LEU A 126 -5.81 -13.55 -3.20
C LEU A 126 -6.66 -14.83 -3.19
N LEU A 127 -7.91 -14.75 -2.72
CA LEU A 127 -8.84 -15.86 -2.71
C LEU A 127 -9.03 -16.44 -4.11
N PHE A 128 -9.41 -15.61 -5.09
CA PHE A 128 -9.65 -16.06 -6.46
C PHE A 128 -8.37 -16.53 -7.16
N ALA A 129 -7.21 -15.96 -6.86
CA ALA A 129 -5.94 -16.43 -7.39
C ALA A 129 -5.55 -17.82 -6.85
N ARG A 130 -6.01 -18.20 -5.65
CA ARG A 130 -5.67 -19.46 -4.99
C ARG A 130 -6.65 -20.59 -5.28
N VAL A 131 -7.95 -20.29 -5.31
CA VAL A 131 -9.01 -21.32 -5.43
C VAL A 131 -9.99 -21.07 -6.58
N GLY A 132 -9.83 -19.97 -7.31
CA GLY A 132 -10.70 -19.64 -8.43
C GLY A 132 -10.47 -20.59 -9.60
N LYS A 133 -11.56 -21.19 -10.10
CA LYS A 133 -11.55 -21.97 -11.34
C LYS A 133 -11.76 -21.05 -12.53
N ALA A 134 -10.75 -20.96 -13.40
CA ALA A 134 -10.82 -20.11 -14.58
C ALA A 134 -11.68 -20.77 -15.66
N HIS A 135 -12.52 -20.00 -16.33
CA HIS A 135 -13.38 -20.47 -17.42
C HIS A 135 -13.19 -19.59 -18.65
N CYS A 136 -13.28 -20.18 -19.85
CA CYS A 136 -13.21 -19.45 -21.11
C CYS A 136 -14.42 -18.52 -21.24
N PRO A 137 -14.25 -17.21 -21.51
CA PRO A 137 -15.35 -16.26 -21.58
C PRO A 137 -16.30 -16.49 -22.78
N ASN A 138 -15.84 -17.16 -23.83
CA ASN A 138 -16.63 -17.39 -25.04
C ASN A 138 -17.43 -18.71 -24.99
N CYS A 139 -16.86 -19.77 -24.40
CA CYS A 139 -17.48 -21.10 -24.43
C CYS A 139 -17.78 -21.70 -23.04
N GLY A 140 -17.40 -21.03 -21.95
CA GLY A 140 -17.68 -21.46 -20.58
C GLY A 140 -16.91 -22.69 -20.09
N ARG A 141 -16.08 -23.32 -20.93
CA ARG A 141 -15.26 -24.47 -20.51
C ARG A 141 -14.18 -24.05 -19.51
N GLU A 142 -13.92 -24.92 -18.53
CA GLU A 142 -12.84 -24.75 -17.56
C GLU A 142 -11.48 -24.70 -18.29
N ILE A 143 -10.67 -23.70 -17.96
CA ILE A 143 -9.32 -23.54 -18.51
C ILE A 143 -8.42 -24.51 -17.76
N SER A 144 -7.73 -25.36 -18.51
CA SER A 144 -6.75 -26.31 -18.02
C SER A 144 -5.40 -26.09 -18.70
N GLU A 145 -4.36 -26.70 -18.14
CA GLU A 145 -3.03 -26.70 -18.76
C GLU A 145 -3.08 -27.40 -20.13
N GLN A 146 -2.38 -26.83 -21.10
CA GLN A 146 -2.24 -27.41 -22.44
C GLN A 146 -0.87 -28.05 -22.57
N SER A 147 -0.82 -29.22 -23.22
CA SER A 147 0.47 -29.83 -23.58
C SER A 147 1.12 -29.08 -24.73
N VAL A 148 2.44 -29.28 -24.91
CA VAL A 148 3.17 -28.71 -26.05
C VAL A 148 2.56 -29.18 -27.37
N ASP A 149 2.22 -30.46 -27.49
CA ASP A 149 1.60 -31.02 -28.69
C ASP A 149 0.24 -30.36 -28.97
N GLN A 150 -0.60 -30.14 -27.96
CA GLN A 150 -1.89 -29.46 -28.13
C GLN A 150 -1.73 -28.01 -28.62
N ILE A 151 -0.68 -27.31 -28.17
CA ILE A 151 -0.36 -25.97 -28.63
C ILE A 151 0.08 -26.02 -30.10
N ILE A 152 0.95 -26.97 -30.47
CA ILE A 152 1.40 -27.17 -31.86
C ILE A 152 0.22 -27.51 -32.77
N ASP A 153 -0.62 -28.47 -32.38
CA ASP A 153 -1.83 -28.87 -33.13
C ASP A 153 -2.76 -27.68 -33.37
N THR A 154 -2.91 -26.81 -32.36
CA THR A 154 -3.71 -25.59 -32.48
C THR A 154 -3.12 -24.64 -33.52
N ILE A 155 -1.80 -24.42 -33.51
CA ILE A 155 -1.13 -23.56 -34.50
C ILE A 155 -1.24 -24.17 -35.90
N MET A 156 -1.04 -25.49 -36.03
CA MET A 156 -1.12 -26.22 -37.30
C MET A 156 -2.54 -26.27 -37.87
N SER A 157 -3.57 -26.07 -37.05
CA SER A 157 -4.97 -25.98 -37.49
C SER A 157 -5.29 -24.65 -38.21
N TRP A 158 -4.42 -23.65 -38.14
CA TRP A 158 -4.63 -22.36 -38.79
C TRP A 158 -4.50 -22.46 -40.31
N PRO A 159 -5.14 -21.55 -41.07
CA PRO A 159 -5.06 -21.57 -42.53
C PRO A 159 -3.61 -21.52 -43.05
N ALA A 160 -3.33 -22.29 -44.10
CA ALA A 160 -2.03 -22.28 -44.75
C ALA A 160 -1.65 -20.87 -45.22
N GLY A 161 -0.39 -20.47 -45.01
CA GLY A 161 0.10 -19.11 -45.31
C GLY A 161 -0.11 -18.08 -44.20
N THR A 162 -0.71 -18.46 -43.06
CA THR A 162 -0.76 -17.59 -41.87
C THR A 162 0.66 -17.27 -41.40
N LYS A 163 1.00 -15.98 -41.36
CA LYS A 163 2.29 -15.49 -40.85
C LYS A 163 2.20 -15.32 -39.35
N ILE A 164 3.12 -15.93 -38.62
CA ILE A 164 3.21 -15.86 -37.18
C ILE A 164 4.62 -15.42 -36.78
N GLN A 165 4.77 -14.91 -35.57
CA GLN A 165 6.06 -14.65 -34.97
C GLN A 165 6.09 -15.30 -33.59
N ILE A 166 7.08 -16.15 -33.35
CA ILE A 166 7.22 -16.91 -32.12
C ILE A 166 8.04 -16.06 -31.14
N LEU A 167 7.40 -15.72 -30.03
CA LEU A 167 7.99 -14.90 -28.98
C LEU A 167 8.12 -15.72 -27.69
N ALA A 168 9.29 -15.66 -27.06
CA ALA A 168 9.54 -16.24 -25.75
C ALA A 168 9.52 -15.13 -24.67
N PRO A 169 8.43 -15.00 -23.88
CA PRO A 169 8.29 -13.95 -22.88
C PRO A 169 9.09 -14.25 -21.61
N VAL A 170 10.40 -13.95 -21.65
CA VAL A 170 11.36 -14.22 -20.57
C VAL A 170 11.17 -13.33 -19.35
N ILE A 171 10.70 -12.07 -19.53
CA ILE A 171 10.37 -11.15 -18.43
C ILE A 171 8.98 -10.56 -18.65
N ARG A 172 8.15 -10.55 -17.59
CA ARG A 172 6.79 -9.99 -17.61
C ARG A 172 6.59 -8.99 -16.47
N GLY A 173 6.63 -7.69 -16.76
CA GLY A 173 6.32 -6.62 -15.82
C GLY A 173 7.16 -6.60 -14.54
N LYS A 174 8.44 -7.01 -14.59
CA LYS A 174 9.34 -7.05 -13.43
C LYS A 174 10.27 -5.85 -13.42
N LYS A 175 10.51 -5.31 -12.22
CA LYS A 175 11.51 -4.25 -12.03
C LYS A 175 12.93 -4.79 -12.17
N GLY A 176 13.83 -4.01 -12.76
CA GLY A 176 15.24 -4.36 -12.88
C GLY A 176 15.82 -4.07 -14.25
N GLU A 177 17.14 -4.07 -14.34
CA GLU A 177 17.87 -3.79 -15.59
C GLU A 177 17.90 -5.02 -16.52
N HIS A 178 17.74 -6.22 -15.97
CA HIS A 178 17.68 -7.51 -16.69
C HIS A 178 18.86 -7.78 -17.65
N GLN A 179 19.99 -7.08 -17.50
CA GLN A 179 21.14 -7.16 -18.41
C GLN A 179 21.62 -8.59 -18.64
N LYS A 180 21.70 -9.40 -17.58
CA LYS A 180 22.11 -10.81 -17.68
C LYS A 180 21.24 -11.61 -18.67
N ILE A 181 19.93 -11.39 -18.67
CA ILE A 181 18.99 -12.09 -19.54
C ILE A 181 19.20 -11.68 -21.01
N ILE A 182 19.43 -10.39 -21.24
CA ILE A 182 19.72 -9.84 -22.56
C ILE A 182 21.04 -10.40 -23.08
N ASP A 183 22.09 -10.41 -22.25
CA ASP A 183 23.40 -10.95 -22.61
C ASP A 183 23.36 -12.45 -22.89
N ASP A 184 22.62 -13.22 -22.08
CA ASP A 184 22.47 -14.67 -22.27
C ASP A 184 21.69 -14.99 -23.55
N ALA A 185 20.68 -14.18 -23.91
CA ALA A 185 19.98 -14.28 -25.18
C ALA A 185 20.91 -13.99 -26.37
N LYS A 186 21.72 -12.94 -26.28
CA LYS A 186 22.72 -12.59 -27.30
C LYS A 186 23.75 -13.70 -27.48
N LYS A 187 24.28 -14.26 -26.39
CA LYS A 187 25.22 -15.40 -26.42
C LYS A 187 24.61 -16.65 -27.03
N SER A 188 23.30 -16.84 -26.87
CA SER A 188 22.56 -17.94 -27.47
C SER A 188 22.27 -17.73 -28.96
N GLY A 189 22.67 -16.60 -29.54
CA GLY A 189 22.56 -16.30 -30.97
C GLY A 189 21.25 -15.64 -31.39
N PHE A 190 20.40 -15.22 -30.44
CA PHE A 190 19.20 -14.45 -30.78
C PHE A 190 19.59 -13.02 -31.17
N VAL A 191 18.93 -12.51 -32.22
CA VAL A 191 19.24 -11.17 -32.79
C VAL A 191 18.22 -10.12 -32.36
N ARG A 192 16.95 -10.50 -32.15
CA ARG A 192 15.87 -9.54 -31.88
C ARG A 192 15.12 -9.87 -30.61
N ALA A 193 14.66 -8.84 -29.91
CA ALA A 193 13.72 -8.95 -28.82
C ALA A 193 12.69 -7.82 -28.89
N ARG A 194 11.50 -8.05 -28.32
CA ARG A 194 10.50 -7.02 -28.06
C ARG A 194 10.62 -6.60 -26.60
N ILE A 195 11.02 -5.35 -26.38
CA ILE A 195 11.22 -4.76 -25.06
C ILE A 195 10.20 -3.65 -24.87
N ASP A 196 9.35 -3.78 -23.86
CA ASP A 196 8.26 -2.85 -23.57
C ASP A 196 7.36 -2.55 -24.80
N GLY A 197 7.18 -3.56 -25.66
CA GLY A 197 6.39 -3.48 -26.89
C GLY A 197 7.14 -2.99 -28.12
N VAL A 198 8.38 -2.54 -27.98
CA VAL A 198 9.22 -2.05 -29.08
C VAL A 198 10.16 -3.15 -29.56
N MET A 199 10.24 -3.37 -30.88
CA MET A 199 11.20 -4.29 -31.47
C MET A 199 12.60 -3.68 -31.40
N THR A 200 13.56 -4.43 -30.87
CA THR A 200 14.92 -3.96 -30.61
C THR A 200 15.92 -5.03 -31.04
N ASP A 201 17.04 -4.59 -31.62
CA ASP A 201 18.17 -5.46 -31.93
C ASP A 201 18.98 -5.72 -30.66
N LEU A 202 19.33 -6.97 -30.40
CA LEU A 202 20.12 -7.38 -29.24
C LEU A 202 21.61 -7.03 -29.42
N GLU A 203 22.04 -6.65 -30.62
CA GLU A 203 23.38 -6.11 -30.84
C GLU A 203 23.53 -4.69 -30.29
N ASP A 204 22.44 -3.92 -30.26
CA ASP A 204 22.42 -2.54 -29.75
C ASP A 204 22.70 -2.48 -28.23
N SER A 205 23.16 -1.32 -27.77
CA SER A 205 23.34 -1.07 -26.34
C SER A 205 22.00 -0.86 -25.65
N ILE A 206 21.44 -1.92 -25.07
CA ILE A 206 20.18 -1.86 -24.32
C ILE A 206 20.48 -1.52 -22.85
N LYS A 207 19.90 -0.42 -22.35
CA LYS A 207 19.96 -0.05 -20.92
C LYS A 207 18.55 0.16 -20.38
N LEU A 208 18.16 -0.68 -19.43
CA LEU A 208 16.87 -0.61 -18.75
C LEU A 208 17.02 0.04 -17.37
N ASP A 209 15.94 0.65 -16.88
CA ASP A 209 15.94 1.35 -15.60
C ASP A 209 15.60 0.36 -14.49
N LYS A 210 16.51 0.22 -13.52
CA LYS A 210 16.34 -0.67 -12.36
C LYS A 210 15.03 -0.46 -11.59
N GLN A 211 14.50 0.77 -11.57
CA GLN A 211 13.32 1.12 -10.78
C GLN A 211 12.00 0.92 -11.53
N LYS A 212 12.05 0.79 -12.87
CA LYS A 212 10.87 0.62 -13.73
C LYS A 212 10.59 -0.84 -14.01
N LYS A 213 9.32 -1.17 -14.23
CA LYS A 213 8.88 -2.50 -14.64
C LYS A 213 9.07 -2.62 -16.15
N HIS A 214 9.70 -3.71 -16.57
CA HIS A 214 9.94 -4.01 -17.97
C HIS A 214 9.30 -5.34 -18.36
N THR A 215 8.99 -5.50 -19.65
CA THR A 215 8.58 -6.75 -20.29
C THR A 215 9.54 -7.03 -21.45
N ILE A 216 10.09 -8.24 -21.50
CA ILE A 216 11.08 -8.66 -22.51
C ILE A 216 10.62 -9.98 -23.12
N GLU A 217 10.51 -10.00 -24.44
CA GLU A 217 10.07 -11.14 -25.22
C GLU A 217 11.08 -11.39 -26.35
N ILE A 218 11.81 -12.50 -26.31
CA ILE A 218 12.84 -12.82 -27.32
C ILE A 218 12.13 -13.31 -28.58
N VAL A 219 12.57 -12.83 -29.75
CA VAL A 219 12.09 -13.33 -31.03
C VAL A 219 12.82 -14.62 -31.35
N VAL A 220 12.07 -15.73 -31.42
CA VAL A 220 12.59 -17.06 -31.74
C VAL A 220 12.52 -17.32 -33.25
N ASP A 221 11.40 -16.96 -33.88
CA ASP A 221 11.16 -17.07 -35.32
C ASP A 221 10.19 -15.97 -35.77
#